data_AF-A0A2W0F0V3-F1
#
_entry.id   AF-A0A2W0F0V3-F1
#
_cell.length_a   1.000
_cell.length_b   1.000
_cell.length_c   1.000
_cell.angle_alpha   90.00
_cell.angle_beta   90.00
_cell.angle_gamma   90.00
#
_symmetry.space_group_name_H-M   'P 1'
#
loop_
_entity.id
_entity.type
_entity.pdbx_description
1 polymer ?
#
loop_
_entity_poly.entity_id
_entity_poly.type
_entity_poly.pdbx_seq_one_letter_code
_entity_poly.pdbx_strand_id
1 'polypeptide(L)'
;PARVSLSDLLPAPWLSHVTLNAQSDPAWALAMLCRGVYDPRRDDADFRRSLVGSVSEQRAAFDVLRKQYPSRREIDGLQVRIEGDAPELQRIVAALGATAI
;
A
#
# COMPACT_ATOMS: atom_id res chain seq x y z
N PRO A 1 5.57 21.70 -19.86
CA PRO A 1 5.94 20.58 -18.96
C PRO A 1 5.84 21.01 -17.49
N ALA A 2 5.31 20.14 -16.61
CA ALA A 2 5.41 20.35 -15.16
C ALA A 2 6.89 20.31 -14.77
N ARG A 3 7.37 21.32 -14.02
CA ARG A 3 8.77 21.45 -13.60
C ARG A 3 9.11 20.64 -12.34
N VAL A 4 8.12 19.97 -11.75
CA VAL A 4 8.21 19.24 -10.48
C VAL A 4 7.38 17.96 -10.62
N SER A 5 7.95 16.83 -10.21
CA SER A 5 7.27 15.53 -10.12
C SER A 5 6.75 15.28 -8.70
N LEU A 6 5.76 14.41 -8.53
CA LEU A 6 5.22 14.09 -7.20
C LEU A 6 6.30 13.50 -6.28
N SER A 7 7.22 12.70 -6.82
CA SER A 7 8.36 12.13 -6.09
C SER A 7 9.31 13.19 -5.53
N ASP A 8 9.35 14.40 -6.11
CA ASP A 8 10.19 15.50 -5.60
C ASP A 8 9.59 16.16 -4.35
N LEU A 9 8.31 15.90 -4.07
CA LEU A 9 7.54 16.56 -3.02
C LEU A 9 7.21 15.64 -1.84
N LEU A 10 7.07 14.34 -2.09
CA LEU A 10 6.71 13.37 -1.06
C LEU A 10 7.92 12.99 -0.19
N PRO A 11 7.72 12.73 1.11
CA PRO A 11 8.77 12.14 1.94
C PRO A 11 9.12 10.74 1.43
N ALA A 12 10.28 10.24 1.84
CA ALA A 12 10.69 8.87 1.53
C ALA A 12 9.62 7.86 2.02
N PRO A 13 9.23 6.86 1.20
CA PRO A 13 8.33 5.81 1.65
C PRO A 13 9.02 4.93 2.70
N TRP A 14 8.26 4.46 3.68
CA TRP A 14 8.77 3.53 4.69
C TRP A 14 9.13 2.16 4.09
N LEU A 15 8.46 1.76 3.00
CA LEU A 15 8.80 0.62 2.17
C LEU A 15 9.33 1.13 0.83
N SER A 16 10.66 1.16 0.68
CA SER A 16 11.31 1.69 -0.53
C SER A 16 11.27 0.72 -1.70
N HIS A 17 11.51 -0.56 -1.44
CA HIS A 17 11.47 -1.61 -2.46
C HIS A 17 11.26 -2.98 -1.84
N VAL A 18 10.87 -3.94 -2.69
CA VAL A 18 10.76 -5.37 -2.38
C VAL A 18 11.62 -6.14 -3.38
N THR A 19 12.30 -7.20 -2.92
CA THR A 19 12.98 -8.15 -3.81
C THR A 19 12.25 -9.48 -3.78
N LEU A 20 11.89 -10.00 -4.95
CA LEU A 20 11.24 -11.29 -5.15
C LEU A 20 12.21 -12.25 -5.83
N ASN A 21 12.22 -13.50 -5.39
CA ASN A 21 12.86 -14.57 -6.16
C ASN A 21 11.98 -14.93 -7.37
N ALA A 22 12.57 -15.26 -8.53
CA ALA A 22 11.83 -15.67 -9.72
C ALA A 22 10.89 -16.89 -9.52
N GLN A 23 11.19 -17.74 -8.53
CA GLN A 23 10.36 -18.91 -8.18
C GLN A 23 9.22 -18.57 -7.21
N SER A 24 9.04 -17.30 -6.85
CA SER A 24 7.95 -16.87 -5.95
C SER A 24 6.61 -17.16 -6.59
N ASP A 25 5.69 -17.76 -5.82
CA ASP A 25 4.32 -17.99 -6.28
C ASP A 25 3.66 -16.65 -6.67
N PRO A 26 3.11 -16.53 -7.90
CA PRO A 26 2.53 -15.27 -8.38
C PRO A 26 1.38 -14.74 -7.52
N ALA A 27 0.51 -15.61 -7.02
CA ALA A 27 -0.63 -15.20 -6.21
C ALA A 27 -0.18 -14.71 -4.82
N TRP A 28 0.83 -15.37 -4.24
CA TRP A 28 1.42 -14.97 -2.98
C TRP A 28 2.19 -13.65 -3.10
N ALA A 29 2.98 -13.48 -4.18
CA ALA A 29 3.68 -12.25 -4.50
C ALA A 29 2.70 -11.08 -4.66
N LEU A 30 1.64 -11.26 -5.47
CA LEU A 30 0.59 -10.27 -5.66
C LEU A 30 -0.02 -9.81 -4.32
N ALA A 31 -0.46 -10.76 -3.49
CA ALA A 31 -1.10 -10.44 -2.22
C ALA A 31 -0.14 -9.72 -1.26
N MET A 32 1.14 -10.10 -1.25
CA MET A 32 2.18 -9.50 -0.41
C MET A 32 2.51 -8.08 -0.87
N LEU A 33 2.69 -7.84 -2.17
CA LEU A 33 2.95 -6.50 -2.72
C LEU A 33 1.83 -5.52 -2.35
N CYS A 34 0.56 -5.90 -2.55
CA CYS A 34 -0.57 -5.04 -2.22
C CYS A 34 -0.63 -4.70 -0.73
N ARG A 35 -0.57 -5.72 0.14
CA ARG A 35 -0.70 -5.54 1.60
C ARG A 35 0.55 -4.92 2.23
N GLY A 36 1.71 -5.10 1.60
CA GLY A 36 2.96 -4.45 1.99
C GLY A 36 2.88 -2.94 1.84
N VAL A 37 2.15 -2.42 0.85
CA VAL A 37 1.91 -0.97 0.69
C VAL A 37 0.75 -0.51 1.56
N TYR A 38 -0.39 -1.21 1.48
CA TYR A 38 -1.59 -0.87 2.23
C TYR A 38 -2.48 -2.08 2.48
N ASP A 39 -2.70 -2.38 3.76
CA ASP A 39 -3.63 -3.41 4.20
C ASP A 39 -4.87 -2.77 4.86
N PRO A 40 -6.04 -2.78 4.21
CA PRO A 40 -7.25 -2.15 4.72
C PRO A 40 -7.79 -2.82 5.99
N ARG A 41 -7.30 -4.02 6.35
CA ARG A 41 -7.72 -4.71 7.58
C ARG A 41 -7.36 -3.94 8.85
N ARG A 42 -6.32 -3.10 8.80
CA ARG A 42 -6.00 -2.18 9.91
C ARG A 42 -7.12 -1.17 10.11
N ASP A 43 -7.56 -0.52 9.03
CA ASP A 43 -8.62 0.48 9.08
C ASP A 43 -9.97 -0.12 9.47
N ASP A 44 -10.28 -1.33 8.99
CA ASP A 44 -11.46 -2.09 9.42
C ASP A 44 -11.43 -2.37 10.93
N ALA A 45 -10.29 -2.81 11.49
CA ALA A 45 -10.16 -3.06 12.93
C ALA A 45 -10.33 -1.77 13.74
N ASP A 46 -9.74 -0.66 13.29
CA ASP A 46 -9.85 0.65 13.93
C ASP A 46 -11.30 1.17 13.90
N PHE A 47 -11.97 0.98 12.77
CA PHE A 47 -13.39 1.32 12.62
C PHE A 47 -14.29 0.46 13.50
N ARG A 48 -14.10 -0.86 13.57
CA ARG A 48 -14.87 -1.72 14.48
C ARG A 48 -14.71 -1.30 15.94
N ARG A 49 -13.51 -0.88 16.35
CA ARG A 49 -13.25 -0.35 17.70
C ARG A 49 -13.94 0.99 17.96
N SER A 50 -14.21 1.80 16.94
CA SER A 50 -14.92 3.08 17.09
C SER A 50 -16.45 2.94 17.20
N LEU A 51 -17.01 1.75 16.95
CA LEU A 51 -18.45 1.49 16.97
C LEU A 51 -19.00 1.10 18.36
N VAL A 52 -18.26 1.41 19.43
CA VAL A 52 -18.66 1.14 20.82
C VAL A 52 -19.29 2.39 21.43
N GLY A 53 -20.26 2.21 22.33
CA GLY A 53 -20.94 3.30 23.04
C GLY A 53 -22.22 3.78 22.36
N SER A 54 -22.70 4.96 22.74
CA SER A 54 -23.88 5.59 22.18
C SER A 54 -23.67 6.04 20.73
N VAL A 55 -24.75 6.26 20.00
CA VAL A 55 -24.68 6.74 18.60
C VAL A 55 -23.93 8.08 18.50
N SER A 56 -24.04 8.95 19.51
CA SER A 56 -23.29 10.22 19.53
C SER A 56 -21.78 10.01 19.66
N GLU A 57 -21.37 9.10 20.53
CA GLU A 57 -19.95 8.74 20.72
C GLU A 57 -19.38 8.07 19.48
N GLN A 58 -20.12 7.16 18.86
CA GLN A 58 -19.71 6.49 17.62
C GLN A 58 -19.48 7.48 16.47
N ARG A 59 -20.38 8.47 16.30
CA ARG A 59 -20.20 9.53 15.29
C ARG A 59 -18.94 10.35 15.55
N ALA A 60 -18.73 10.78 16.80
CA ALA A 60 -17.54 11.54 17.18
C ALA A 60 -16.26 10.73 16.95
N ALA A 61 -16.26 9.43 17.30
CA ALA A 61 -15.13 8.54 17.10
C ALA A 61 -14.84 8.29 15.60
N PHE A 62 -15.87 8.17 14.77
CA PHE A 62 -15.72 8.08 13.32
C PHE A 62 -15.05 9.32 12.72
N ASP A 63 -15.45 10.51 13.17
CA ASP A 63 -14.83 11.76 12.73
C ASP A 63 -13.37 11.86 13.19
N VAL A 64 -13.05 11.38 14.39
CA VAL A 64 -11.66 11.30 14.90
C VAL A 64 -10.80 10.39 14.03
N LEU A 65 -11.28 9.19 13.65
CA LEU A 65 -10.54 8.29 12.76
C LEU A 65 -10.18 8.96 11.44
N ARG A 66 -11.12 9.70 10.84
CA ARG A 66 -10.90 10.40 9.58
C ARG A 66 -9.94 11.58 9.73
N LYS A 67 -10.06 12.34 10.83
CA LYS A 67 -9.21 13.50 11.11
C LYS A 67 -7.77 13.11 11.41
N GLN A 68 -7.56 11.96 12.06
CA GLN A 68 -6.25 11.47 12.47
C GLN A 68 -5.76 10.32 11.58
N TYR A 69 -6.27 10.22 10.35
CA TYR A 69 -5.94 9.13 9.44
C TYR A 69 -4.43 9.08 9.17
N PRO A 70 -3.76 7.93 9.34
CA PRO A 70 -2.32 7.83 9.15
C PRO A 70 -1.94 8.04 7.68
N SER A 71 -0.69 8.44 7.43
CA SER A 71 -0.16 8.54 6.07
C SER A 71 -0.20 7.17 5.38
N ARG A 72 -0.89 7.10 4.23
CA ARG A 72 -0.97 5.93 3.36
C ARG A 72 -0.26 6.21 2.05
N ARG A 73 0.57 5.25 1.59
CA ARG A 73 1.22 5.31 0.28
C ARG A 73 0.42 4.53 -0.76
N GLU A 74 0.72 4.80 -2.02
CA GLU A 74 0.10 4.12 -3.17
C GLU A 74 1.10 3.17 -3.82
N ILE A 75 0.55 2.17 -4.52
CA ILE A 75 1.31 1.02 -5.03
C ILE A 75 2.19 1.39 -6.23
N ASP A 76 1.87 2.47 -6.93
CA ASP A 76 2.64 3.01 -8.04
C ASP A 76 4.04 3.49 -7.63
N GLY A 77 4.19 3.91 -6.38
CA GLY A 77 5.46 4.27 -5.77
C GLY A 77 6.31 3.08 -5.32
N LEU A 78 5.82 1.84 -5.39
CA LEU A 78 6.58 0.66 -4.96
C LEU A 78 7.56 0.23 -6.05
N GLN A 79 8.82 0.06 -5.66
CA GLN A 79 9.83 -0.55 -6.52
C GLN A 79 9.93 -2.05 -6.23
N VAL A 80 9.96 -2.89 -7.27
CA VAL A 80 10.03 -4.34 -7.14
C VAL A 80 11.17 -4.88 -7.97
N ARG A 81 12.15 -5.48 -7.30
CA ARG A 81 13.23 -6.25 -7.93
C ARG A 81 12.81 -7.70 -8.06
N ILE A 82 13.09 -8.31 -9.20
CA ILE A 82 12.90 -9.75 -9.43
C ILE A 82 14.26 -10.38 -9.71
N GLU A 83 14.67 -11.32 -8.87
CA GLU A 83 15.91 -12.07 -9.02
C GLU A 83 15.69 -13.29 -9.91
N GLY A 84 16.13 -13.18 -11.17
CA GLY A 84 15.99 -14.21 -12.20
C GLY A 84 14.95 -13.85 -13.25
N ASP A 85 14.69 -14.78 -14.16
CA ASP A 85 13.71 -14.60 -15.23
C ASP A 85 12.33 -15.09 -14.77
N ALA A 86 11.40 -14.16 -14.57
CA ALA A 86 10.01 -14.45 -14.22
C ALA A 86 9.04 -13.48 -14.93
N PRO A 87 8.69 -13.75 -16.20
CA PRO A 87 7.82 -12.87 -17.00
C PRO A 87 6.43 -12.69 -16.38
N GLU A 88 5.93 -13.67 -15.63
CA GLU A 88 4.65 -13.55 -14.93
C GLU A 88 4.71 -12.54 -13.78
N LEU A 89 5.76 -12.59 -12.95
CA LEU A 89 5.95 -11.61 -11.88
C LEU A 89 6.14 -10.20 -12.44
N GLN A 90 6.88 -10.04 -13.54
CA GLN A 90 7.02 -8.76 -14.23
C GLN A 90 5.67 -8.21 -14.71
N ARG A 91 4.82 -9.06 -15.31
CA ARG A 91 3.46 -8.67 -15.73
C ARG A 91 2.61 -8.25 -14.54
N ILE A 92 2.70 -8.94 -13.40
CA ILE A 92 1.97 -8.56 -12.19
C ILE A 92 2.42 -7.20 -11.69
N VAL A 93 3.74 -6.95 -11.58
CA VAL A 93 4.28 -5.67 -11.14
C VAL A 93 3.77 -4.53 -12.03
N ALA A 94 3.85 -4.70 -13.35
CA ALA A 94 3.35 -3.71 -14.30
C ALA A 94 1.83 -3.51 -14.21
N ALA A 95 1.06 -4.60 -14.06
CA ALA A 95 -0.41 -4.52 -13.94
C ALA A 95 -0.87 -3.83 -12.65
N LEU A 96 -0.08 -3.93 -11.57
CA LEU A 96 -0.31 -3.19 -10.33
C LEU A 96 0.02 -1.70 -10.46
N GLY A 97 0.75 -1.29 -11.50
CA GLY A 97 1.30 0.06 -11.63
C GLY A 97 2.58 0.29 -10.84
N ALA A 98 3.10 -0.73 -10.15
CA ALA A 98 4.40 -0.68 -9.47
C ALA A 98 5.56 -0.67 -10.48
N THR A 99 6.73 -0.24 -10.04
CA THR A 99 7.92 -0.12 -10.91
C THR A 99 8.84 -1.32 -10.75
N ALA A 100 9.12 -2.05 -11.83
CA ALA A 100 10.15 -3.09 -11.85
C ALA A 100 11.56 -2.46 -11.91
N ILE A 101 12.49 -2.92 -11.07
CA ILE A 101 13.87 -2.40 -10.95
C ILE A 101 14.94 -3.49 -10.91
#